data_AF-A0AAU6J2S3-F1
#
_entry.id   AF-A0AAU6J2S3-F1
#
_cell.length_a   1.000
_cell.length_b   1.000
_cell.length_c   1.000
_cell.angle_alpha   90.00
_cell.angle_beta   90.00
_cell.angle_gamma   90.00
#
_symmetry.space_group_name_H-M   'P 1'
#
loop_
_entity.id
_entity.type
_entity.pdbx_description
1 polymer ?
#
loop_
_entity_poly.entity_id
_entity_poly.type
_entity_poly.pdbx_seq_one_letter_code
_entity_poly.pdbx_strand_id
1 'polypeptide(L)' 'MPNSIPAIRDALPEHRRDEFDREINAAGVHEIHAVMRHWMLEAVPDPAADAIMDRLAREEAERAGAA' A
#
# COMPACT_ATOMS: atom_id res chain seq x y z
N MET A 1 -21.71 -5.70 -3.89
CA MET A 1 -20.41 -5.92 -3.20
C MET A 1 -20.22 -4.86 -2.10
N PRO A 2 -20.92 -4.93 -0.96
CA PRO A 2 -20.80 -3.89 0.09
C PRO A 2 -19.59 -4.04 1.02
N ASN A 3 -18.90 -5.20 1.01
CA ASN A 3 -17.90 -5.56 2.02
C ASN A 3 -16.43 -5.49 1.55
N SER A 4 -16.18 -5.02 0.32
CA SER A 4 -14.82 -5.06 -0.25
C SER A 4 -13.94 -3.88 0.18
N ILE A 5 -14.54 -2.71 0.48
CA ILE A 5 -13.79 -1.52 0.91
C ILE A 5 -13.08 -1.73 2.27
N PRO A 6 -13.76 -2.24 3.32
CA PRO A 6 -13.09 -2.55 4.59
C PRO A 6 -11.97 -3.58 4.43
N ALA A 7 -12.20 -4.62 3.62
CA ALA A 7 -11.21 -5.68 3.40
C ALA A 7 -9.93 -5.16 2.71
N ILE A 8 -10.06 -4.26 1.72
CA ILE A 8 -8.90 -3.65 1.06
C ILE A 8 -8.16 -2.72 2.04
N ARG A 9 -8.89 -1.90 2.80
CA ARG A 9 -8.29 -1.03 3.81
C ARG A 9 -7.51 -1.80 4.88
N ASP A 10 -8.04 -2.92 5.34
CA ASP A 10 -7.38 -3.74 6.37
C ASP A 10 -6.10 -4.42 5.85
N ALA A 11 -6.09 -4.80 4.56
CA ALA A 11 -4.92 -5.36 3.89
C ALA A 11 -3.81 -4.32 3.63
N LEU A 12 -4.15 -3.03 3.61
CA LEU A 12 -3.18 -1.96 3.38
C LEU A 12 -2.38 -1.60 4.66
N PRO A 13 -1.08 -1.27 4.52
CA PRO A 13 -0.29 -0.67 5.58
C PRO A 13 -0.91 0.62 6.12
N GLU A 14 -0.74 0.90 7.41
CA GLU A 14 -1.41 2.03 8.09
C GLU A 14 -1.19 3.39 7.39
N HIS A 15 0.02 3.63 6.85
CA HIS A 15 0.36 4.87 6.15
C HIS A 15 -0.36 5.05 4.80
N ARG A 16 -0.84 3.97 4.18
CA ARG A 16 -1.59 4.00 2.91
C ARG A 16 -3.10 4.07 3.12
N ARG A 17 -3.60 3.78 4.33
CA ARG A 17 -5.05 3.77 4.62
C ARG A 17 -5.69 5.14 4.44
N ASP A 18 -5.00 6.21 4.85
CA ASP A 18 -5.49 7.57 4.69
C ASP A 18 -5.55 8.01 3.22
N GLU A 19 -4.60 7.54 2.40
CA GLU A 19 -4.56 7.78 0.96
C GLU A 19 -5.71 7.05 0.26
N PHE A 20 -5.90 5.77 0.58
CA PHE A 20 -7.04 4.96 0.11
C PHE A 20 -8.38 5.59 0.47
N ASP A 21 -8.58 6.00 1.73
CA ASP A 21 -9.84 6.62 2.17
C ASP A 21 -10.10 7.93 1.40
N ARG A 22 -9.08 8.75 1.14
CA ARG A 22 -9.23 9.98 0.35
C ARG A 22 -9.62 9.68 -1.09
N GLU A 23 -8.96 8.74 -1.75
CA GLU A 23 -9.26 8.38 -3.13
C GLU A 23 -10.64 7.76 -3.29
N ILE A 24 -11.06 6.90 -2.36
CA ILE A 24 -12.40 6.32 -2.34
C ILE A 24 -13.47 7.40 -2.12
N ASN A 25 -13.22 8.36 -1.22
CA ASN A 25 -14.15 9.46 -0.98
C ASN A 25 -14.19 10.48 -2.13
N ALA A 26 -13.11 10.62 -2.89
CA ALA A 26 -13.02 11.52 -4.05
C ALA A 26 -13.57 10.87 -5.33
N ALA A 27 -13.57 9.54 -5.42
CA ALA A 27 -14.03 8.81 -6.60
C ALA A 27 -15.55 8.93 -6.80
N GLY A 28 -15.96 9.26 -8.03
CA GLY A 28 -17.35 9.14 -8.43
C GLY A 28 -17.81 7.67 -8.44
N VAL A 29 -19.12 7.44 -8.37
CA VAL A 29 -19.73 6.08 -8.40
C VAL A 29 -19.31 5.26 -9.62
N HIS A 30 -18.95 5.93 -10.73
CA HIS A 30 -18.46 5.28 -11.95
C HIS A 30 -16.96 4.94 -11.91
N GLU A 31 -16.20 5.56 -11.03
CA GLU A 31 -14.74 5.44 -10.94
C GLU A 31 -14.31 4.56 -9.75
N ILE A 32 -15.20 4.32 -8.80
CA ILE A 32 -14.91 3.53 -7.60
C ILE A 32 -14.36 2.13 -7.92
N HIS A 33 -14.81 1.52 -9.03
CA HIS A 33 -14.30 0.22 -9.48
C HIS A 33 -12.86 0.30 -9.99
N ALA A 34 -12.46 1.41 -10.62
CA ALA A 34 -11.09 1.63 -11.08
C ALA A 34 -10.16 1.87 -9.88
N VAL A 35 -10.59 2.68 -8.92
CA VAL A 35 -9.86 2.94 -7.67
C VAL A 35 -9.68 1.64 -6.87
N MET A 36 -10.77 0.87 -6.68
CA MET A 36 -10.67 -0.43 -6.01
C MET A 36 -9.71 -1.40 -6.71
N ARG A 37 -9.71 -1.45 -8.05
CA ARG A 37 -8.80 -2.30 -8.80
C ARG A 37 -7.34 -1.87 -8.64
N HIS A 38 -7.07 -0.57 -8.67
CA HIS A 38 -5.73 -0.03 -8.44
C HIS A 38 -5.21 -0.45 -7.06
N TRP A 39 -6.00 -0.21 -6.02
CA TRP A 39 -5.62 -0.56 -4.65
C TRP A 39 -5.55 -2.05 -4.39
N MET A 40 -6.36 -2.88 -5.05
CA MET A 40 -6.22 -4.34 -4.97
C MET A 40 -4.89 -4.82 -5.53
N LEU A 41 -4.31 -4.15 -6.54
CA LEU A 41 -3.00 -4.50 -7.08
C LEU A 41 -1.86 -4.03 -6.16
N GLU A 42 -1.99 -2.84 -5.57
CA GLU A 42 -1.02 -2.29 -4.61
C GLU A 42 -1.04 -3.04 -3.26
N ALA A 43 -2.19 -3.59 -2.85
CA ALA A 43 -2.32 -4.37 -1.62
C ALA A 43 -1.79 -5.81 -1.74
N VAL A 44 -1.39 -6.26 -2.94
CA VAL A 44 -0.71 -7.55 -3.08
C VAL A 44 0.71 -7.38 -2.56
N PRO A 45 1.11 -8.10 -1.49
CA PRO A 45 2.48 -8.07 -1.04
C PRO A 45 3.39 -8.54 -2.17
N ASP A 46 4.37 -7.72 -2.53
CA ASP A 46 5.44 -8.09 -3.46
C ASP A 46 6.69 -8.49 -2.66
N PRO A 47 6.95 -9.81 -2.49
CA PRO A 47 8.07 -10.28 -1.69
C PRO A 47 9.43 -9.84 -2.25
N ALA A 48 9.50 -9.54 -3.56
CA ALA A 48 10.72 -9.05 -4.17
C ALA A 48 11.01 -7.60 -3.79
N ALA A 49 9.98 -6.75 -3.74
CA ALA A 49 10.11 -5.37 -3.27
C ALA A 49 10.51 -5.34 -1.78
N ASP A 50 9.91 -6.19 -0.95
CA ASP A 50 10.26 -6.30 0.47
C ASP A 50 11.72 -6.70 0.68
N ALA A 51 12.22 -7.67 -0.10
CA ALA A 51 13.61 -8.10 -0.04
C ALA A 51 14.60 -7.00 -0.47
N ILE A 52 14.23 -6.17 -1.45
CA ILE A 52 15.05 -5.03 -1.89
C ILE A 52 15.10 -3.96 -0.79
N MET A 53 13.96 -3.66 -0.17
CA MET A 53 13.87 -2.68 0.92
C MET A 53 14.64 -3.14 2.16
N ASP A 54 14.56 -4.41 2.55
CA ASP A 54 15.35 -4.97 3.66
C ASP A 54 16.85 -4.90 3.38
N ARG A 55 17.27 -5.19 2.14
CA ARG A 55 18.68 -5.06 1.75
C ARG A 55 19.15 -3.61 1.85
N LEU A 56 18.39 -2.66 1.33
CA LEU A 56 18.70 -1.23 1.40
C LEU A 56 18.78 -0.74 2.85
N ALA A 57 17.86 -1.16 3.71
CA ALA A 57 17.86 -0.81 5.13
C ALA A 57 19.11 -1.32 5.85
N ARG A 58 19.57 -2.54 5.53
CA ARG A 58 20.82 -3.11 6.08
C ARG A 58 22.05 -2.33 5.61
N GLU A 59 22.14 -2.06 4.31
CA GLU A 59 23.25 -1.30 3.72
C GLU A 59 23.36 0.11 4.35
N GLU A 60 22.23 0.76 4.63
CA GLU A 60 22.22 2.08 5.28
C GLU A 60 22.59 1.99 6.78
N ALA A 61 22.14 0.95 7.49
CA ALA A 61 22.52 0.72 8.89
C ALA A 61 24.03 0.45 9.03
N GLU A 62 24.63 -0.31 8.11
CA GLU A 62 26.07 -0.54 8.06
C GLU A 62 26.84 0.76 7.79
N ARG A 63 26.33 1.62 6.91
CA ARG A 63 26.92 2.93 6.62
C ARG A 63 26.80 3.90 7.80
N ALA A 64 25.66 3.93 8.49
CA ALA A 64 25.43 4.78 9.64
C ALA A 64 26.21 4.35 10.90
N GLY A 65 26.46 3.04 11.05
CA GLY A 65 27.24 2.48 12.18
C GLY A 65 28.76 2.52 11.98
N ALA A 66 29.24 2.84 10.78
CA ALA A 66 30.67 2.95 10.45
C ALA A 66 31.26 4.36 10.65
N ALA A 67 30.48 5.30 11.23
CA ALA A 67 30.88 6.69 11.52
C ALA A 67 31.26 6.90 12.99
#